data_AF-A0A8T0DUS7-F1
#
_entry.id   AF-A0A8T0DUS7-F1
#
_cell.length_a   1.000
_cell.length_b   1.000
_cell.length_c   1.000
_cell.angle_alpha   90.00
_cell.angle_beta   90.00
_cell.angle_gamma   90.00
#
_symmetry.space_group_name_H-M   'P 1'
#
loop_
_entity.id
_entity.type
_entity.pdbx_description
1 polymer ?
#
loop_
_entity_poly.entity_id
_entity_poly.type
_entity_poly.pdbx_seq_one_letter_code
_entity_poly.pdbx_strand_id
1 'polypeptide(L)'
;MIVALIVDDNVATTPGSELRKKSVEEVKLACERANAELTIVPYEGVAQNKADFLDRVYNSDVLILDMSVKIQQGVLLYTLSVRETMKLFDNIVLVTFPPGKTTEEVANYIGQNAKLIPYTSTKNGTLVSLDLSVVQSDIWEDESLRDKLSMGRSSLWEEIHTIIHETRSRDRAPMKDKFLADLRSDREHLKGEQLRERLRAMRRRLDDPELLSPEILLNMLLSYRECEDYKSMVKLIDDVRSLRIPSASVDSDVFTYYYAFALNGRRLKGDREKALQKITEASLGLLFPLSVAPIHIYPWSTLLKTSKNPSADMYGLLGRIHKDRFLESQYKDEEALQLAIESYRSGFKSVPNEYLGVNLATLLVCSGQDLSSSLELRTVCNTLNRRMGLKGDVSKLTDYWDLATLFEIRVLSEEYFSAVDVLDKMFSMEPPAWQLSSTMRNINLICHFRRRLPLNSRTRRSRKVIFK
;
A
#
# COMPACT_ATOMS: atom_id res chain seq x y z
N MET A 1 16.26 20.42 -7.84
CA MET A 1 15.63 19.16 -8.29
C MET A 1 15.63 18.19 -7.13
N ILE A 2 14.47 17.61 -6.84
CA ILE A 2 14.23 16.66 -5.75
C ILE A 2 14.08 15.26 -6.34
N VAL A 3 14.90 14.33 -5.89
CA VAL A 3 14.85 12.91 -6.26
C VAL A 3 14.33 12.13 -5.07
N ALA A 4 13.27 11.33 -5.25
CA ALA A 4 12.82 10.37 -4.24
C ALA A 4 13.24 8.97 -4.63
N LEU A 5 13.87 8.23 -3.72
CA LEU A 5 14.22 6.81 -3.88
C LEU A 5 13.42 5.98 -2.88
N ILE A 6 12.59 5.06 -3.35
CA ILE A 6 11.91 4.11 -2.46
C ILE A 6 12.82 2.92 -2.19
N VAL A 7 13.16 2.69 -0.92
CA VAL A 7 14.04 1.60 -0.47
C VAL A 7 13.36 0.78 0.61
N ASP A 8 13.60 -0.52 0.60
CA ASP A 8 13.21 -1.41 1.69
C ASP A 8 14.09 -1.18 2.93
N ASP A 9 13.50 -0.87 4.08
CA ASP A 9 14.25 -0.65 5.32
C ASP A 9 14.99 -1.93 5.79
N ASN A 10 14.52 -3.11 5.37
CA ASN A 10 15.06 -4.41 5.78
C ASN A 10 15.92 -5.07 4.70
N VAL A 11 16.77 -4.29 4.02
CA VAL A 11 17.66 -4.82 2.96
C VAL A 11 18.45 -6.04 3.44
N ALA A 12 18.75 -6.18 4.74
CA ALA A 12 19.58 -7.26 5.29
C ALA A 12 19.05 -8.70 5.14
N THR A 13 17.75 -8.92 4.93
CA THR A 13 17.15 -10.28 4.99
C THR A 13 16.69 -10.86 3.64
N THR A 14 16.86 -10.12 2.55
CA THR A 14 16.31 -10.49 1.23
C THR A 14 17.43 -11.01 0.30
N PRO A 15 17.22 -12.07 -0.51
CA PRO A 15 18.19 -12.47 -1.53
C PRO A 15 18.59 -11.30 -2.44
N GLY A 16 19.88 -11.13 -2.73
CA GLY A 16 20.39 -9.97 -3.50
C GLY A 16 20.55 -8.67 -2.69
N SER A 17 20.45 -8.74 -1.36
CA SER A 17 20.60 -7.60 -0.44
C SER A 17 21.84 -6.75 -0.67
N GLU A 18 22.99 -7.37 -0.95
CA GLU A 18 24.25 -6.65 -1.12
C GLU A 18 24.27 -5.79 -2.39
N LEU A 19 23.75 -6.32 -3.50
CA LEU A 19 23.60 -5.59 -4.76
C LEU A 19 22.67 -4.37 -4.58
N ARG A 20 21.55 -4.56 -3.89
CA ARG A 20 20.59 -3.48 -3.62
C ARG A 20 21.16 -2.42 -2.66
N LYS A 21 21.99 -2.80 -1.69
CA LYS A 21 22.72 -1.82 -0.85
C LYS A 21 23.67 -0.99 -1.70
N LYS A 22 24.43 -1.64 -2.59
CA LYS A 22 25.33 -0.94 -3.51
C LYS A 22 24.58 -0.03 -4.48
N SER A 23 23.40 -0.44 -4.97
CA SER A 23 22.61 0.41 -5.88
C SER A 23 22.11 1.68 -5.20
N VAL A 24 21.80 1.64 -3.90
CA VAL A 24 21.48 2.85 -3.12
C VAL A 24 22.68 3.81 -3.07
N GLU A 25 23.90 3.30 -2.90
CA GLU A 25 25.12 4.13 -2.91
C GLU A 25 25.39 4.71 -4.31
N GLU A 26 25.16 3.95 -5.39
CA GLU A 26 25.25 4.45 -6.76
C GLU A 26 24.22 5.56 -7.05
N VAL A 27 22.99 5.44 -6.52
CA VAL A 27 21.96 6.48 -6.64
C VAL A 27 22.38 7.75 -5.89
N LYS A 28 22.93 7.62 -4.67
CA LYS A 28 23.47 8.76 -3.92
C LYS A 28 24.55 9.47 -4.73
N LEU A 29 25.52 8.72 -5.25
CA LEU A 29 26.59 9.25 -6.08
C LEU A 29 26.04 9.96 -7.34
N ALA A 30 25.08 9.36 -8.04
CA ALA A 30 24.45 9.98 -9.20
C ALA A 30 23.76 11.31 -8.86
N CYS A 31 23.04 11.37 -7.74
CA CYS A 31 22.38 12.59 -7.28
C CYS A 31 23.38 13.68 -6.86
N GLU A 32 24.45 13.31 -6.14
CA GLU A 32 25.53 14.23 -5.77
C GLU A 32 26.20 14.85 -7.01
N ARG A 33 26.48 14.03 -8.02
CA ARG A 33 27.08 14.49 -9.29
C ARG A 33 26.15 15.39 -10.10
N ALA A 34 24.84 15.14 -10.02
CA ALA A 34 23.82 15.97 -10.65
C ALA A 34 23.41 17.20 -9.82
N ASN A 35 24.00 17.41 -8.64
CA ASN A 35 23.59 18.45 -7.68
C ASN A 35 22.07 18.39 -7.36
N ALA A 36 21.56 17.17 -7.19
CA ALA A 36 20.16 16.89 -6.90
C ALA A 36 19.96 16.52 -5.43
N GLU A 37 18.86 16.96 -4.83
CA GLU A 37 18.50 16.63 -3.45
C GLU A 37 17.85 15.25 -3.40
N LEU A 38 18.55 14.27 -2.81
CA LEU A 38 18.03 12.91 -2.65
C LEU A 38 17.28 12.74 -1.34
N THR A 39 16.03 12.29 -1.43
CA THR A 39 15.21 11.84 -0.31
C THR A 39 15.01 10.33 -0.38
N ILE A 40 15.51 9.62 0.63
CA ILE A 40 15.25 8.17 0.78
C ILE A 40 13.90 7.99 1.48
N VAL A 41 13.03 7.18 0.87
CA VAL A 41 11.68 6.91 1.35
C VAL A 41 11.55 5.42 1.72
N PRO A 42 11.23 5.10 2.99
CA PRO A 42 10.87 3.76 3.44
C PRO A 42 9.74 3.12 2.63
N TYR A 43 9.99 1.95 2.04
CA TYR A 43 8.98 1.14 1.34
C TYR A 43 7.77 0.87 2.25
N GLU A 44 8.00 0.49 3.50
CA GLU A 44 6.95 0.13 4.43
C GLU A 44 6.01 1.31 4.69
N GLY A 45 6.57 2.52 4.76
CA GLY A 45 5.80 3.75 4.89
C GLY A 45 4.86 4.00 3.71
N VAL A 46 5.33 3.72 2.49
CA VAL A 46 4.54 3.81 1.26
C VAL A 46 3.48 2.70 1.19
N ALA A 47 3.84 1.47 1.55
CA ALA A 47 2.92 0.33 1.59
C ALA A 47 1.78 0.52 2.60
N GLN A 48 2.04 1.23 3.70
CA GLN A 48 1.06 1.59 4.72
C GLN A 48 0.27 2.87 4.38
N ASN A 49 0.52 3.47 3.21
CA ASN A 49 -0.18 4.66 2.73
C ASN A 49 -0.07 5.83 3.73
N LYS A 50 1.11 6.03 4.34
CA LYS A 50 1.36 7.13 5.29
C LYS A 50 1.61 8.44 4.53
N ALA A 51 0.92 9.52 4.94
CA ALA A 51 0.88 10.76 4.17
C ALA A 51 2.26 11.39 3.96
N ASP A 52 3.11 11.42 4.98
CA ASP A 52 4.43 12.05 4.92
C ASP A 52 5.37 11.39 3.90
N PHE A 53 5.29 10.07 3.74
CA PHE A 53 6.08 9.34 2.75
C PHE A 53 5.50 9.50 1.35
N LEU A 54 4.17 9.45 1.21
CA LEU A 54 3.51 9.63 -0.08
C LEU A 54 3.66 11.04 -0.62
N ASP A 55 3.68 12.05 0.24
CA ASP A 55 3.97 13.43 -0.15
C ASP A 55 5.35 13.55 -0.81
N ARG A 56 6.39 12.97 -0.19
CA ARG A 56 7.76 12.96 -0.75
C ARG A 56 7.81 12.25 -2.10
N VAL A 57 7.07 11.16 -2.24
CA VAL A 57 7.03 10.36 -3.47
C VAL A 57 6.24 11.04 -4.58
N TYR A 58 5.08 11.60 -4.30
CA TYR A 58 4.21 12.21 -5.30
C TYR A 58 4.63 13.64 -5.68
N ASN A 59 5.41 14.29 -4.83
CA ASN A 59 5.91 15.64 -5.06
C ASN A 59 7.41 15.65 -5.41
N SER A 60 8.05 14.52 -5.74
CA SER A 60 9.44 14.52 -6.26
C SER A 60 9.49 14.81 -7.76
N ASP A 61 10.59 15.43 -8.21
CA ASP A 61 10.83 15.67 -9.64
C ASP A 61 11.13 14.34 -10.33
N VAL A 62 12.11 13.59 -9.80
CA VAL A 62 12.42 12.23 -10.24
C VAL A 62 12.01 11.24 -9.16
N LEU A 63 11.36 10.14 -9.54
CA LEU A 63 11.10 9.01 -8.65
C LEU A 63 11.94 7.80 -9.09
N ILE A 64 12.66 7.19 -8.16
CA ILE A 64 13.43 5.97 -8.38
C ILE A 64 12.81 4.84 -7.56
N LEU A 65 12.52 3.71 -8.23
CA LEU A 65 11.84 2.54 -7.67
C LEU A 65 12.69 1.29 -7.87
N ASP A 66 13.17 0.64 -6.81
CA ASP A 66 13.80 -0.68 -6.92
C ASP A 66 12.72 -1.78 -6.89
N MET A 67 12.40 -2.34 -8.07
CA MET A 67 11.40 -3.39 -8.26
C MET A 67 12.00 -4.81 -8.27
N SER A 68 13.22 -4.97 -7.75
CA SER A 68 13.95 -6.24 -7.74
C SER A 68 13.27 -7.31 -6.87
N VAL A 69 12.46 -6.89 -5.90
CA VAL A 69 11.75 -7.77 -4.97
C VAL A 69 10.31 -7.97 -5.44
N LYS A 70 9.98 -9.19 -5.91
CA LYS A 70 8.66 -9.52 -6.48
C LYS A 70 7.48 -9.09 -5.61
N ILE A 71 7.55 -9.31 -4.29
CA ILE A 71 6.44 -9.00 -3.37
C ILE A 71 6.22 -7.50 -3.17
N GLN A 72 7.20 -6.65 -3.53
CA GLN A 72 7.11 -5.19 -3.44
C GLN A 72 6.54 -4.57 -4.72
N GLN A 73 6.63 -5.27 -5.86
CA GLN A 73 6.26 -4.75 -7.18
C GLN A 73 4.83 -4.22 -7.22
N GLY A 74 3.85 -4.88 -6.59
CA GLY A 74 2.46 -4.43 -6.62
C GLY A 74 2.28 -3.02 -6.03
N VAL A 75 2.89 -2.74 -4.88
CA VAL A 75 2.83 -1.42 -4.23
C VAL A 75 3.58 -0.37 -5.05
N LEU A 76 4.77 -0.72 -5.56
CA LEU A 76 5.59 0.19 -6.35
C LEU A 76 4.95 0.54 -7.70
N LEU A 77 4.32 -0.45 -8.35
CA LEU A 77 3.57 -0.26 -9.61
C LEU A 77 2.32 0.59 -9.41
N TYR A 78 1.58 0.39 -8.31
CA TYR A 78 0.47 1.29 -7.95
C TYR A 78 0.96 2.73 -7.75
N THR A 79 2.05 2.89 -7.01
CA THR A 79 2.68 4.20 -6.74
C THR A 79 3.07 4.90 -8.04
N LEU A 80 3.67 4.17 -8.98
CA LEU A 80 3.98 4.67 -10.31
C LEU A 80 2.72 5.11 -11.07
N SER A 81 1.67 4.29 -11.08
CA SER A 81 0.40 4.61 -11.76
C SER A 81 -0.31 5.86 -11.20
N VAL A 82 -0.19 6.12 -9.89
CA VAL A 82 -0.69 7.36 -9.29
C VAL A 82 0.09 8.57 -9.82
N ARG A 83 1.42 8.49 -9.95
CA ARG A 83 2.23 9.57 -10.56
C ARG A 83 1.90 9.81 -12.02
N GLU A 84 1.72 8.75 -12.80
CA GLU A 84 1.32 8.84 -14.21
C GLU A 84 -0.02 9.58 -14.35
N THR A 85 -0.98 9.32 -13.45
CA THR A 85 -2.27 10.02 -13.40
C THR A 85 -2.10 11.53 -13.16
N MET A 86 -1.08 11.92 -12.40
CA MET A 86 -0.70 13.31 -12.15
C MET A 86 0.23 13.88 -13.24
N LYS A 87 0.48 13.12 -14.31
CA LYS A 87 1.40 13.47 -15.42
C LYS A 87 2.85 13.66 -14.98
N LEU A 88 3.27 12.96 -13.92
CA LEU A 88 4.63 12.92 -13.43
C LEU A 88 5.32 11.66 -14.01
N PHE A 89 6.08 11.85 -15.08
CA PHE A 89 6.62 10.75 -15.91
C PHE A 89 8.13 10.56 -15.76
N ASP A 90 8.80 11.44 -15.01
CA ASP A 90 10.22 11.37 -14.75
C ASP A 90 10.46 10.31 -13.65
N ASN A 91 10.38 9.04 -14.04
CA ASN A 91 10.46 7.88 -13.16
C ASN A 91 11.50 6.88 -13.67
N ILE A 92 12.35 6.38 -12.77
CA ILE A 92 13.37 5.37 -13.02
C ILE A 92 12.99 4.10 -12.24
N VAL A 93 13.02 2.95 -12.90
CA VAL A 93 12.75 1.65 -12.31
C VAL A 93 14.02 0.82 -12.37
N LEU A 94 14.56 0.46 -11.20
CA LEU A 94 15.74 -0.38 -11.08
C LEU A 94 15.31 -1.84 -10.86
N VAL A 95 15.97 -2.77 -11.54
CA VAL A 95 15.74 -4.22 -11.34
C VAL A 95 17.07 -4.96 -11.33
N THR A 96 17.39 -5.65 -10.24
CA THR A 96 18.60 -6.47 -10.15
C THR A 96 18.56 -7.63 -11.13
N PHE A 97 19.68 -7.92 -11.78
CA PHE A 97 19.85 -8.99 -12.75
C PHE A 97 20.89 -10.03 -12.30
N PRO A 98 20.69 -11.35 -12.55
CA PRO A 98 19.52 -11.98 -13.18
C PRO A 98 18.29 -12.01 -12.28
N PRO A 99 17.08 -11.78 -12.83
CA PRO A 99 15.88 -12.26 -12.16
C PRO A 99 14.95 -13.02 -13.13
N GLY A 100 15.48 -13.54 -14.25
CA GLY A 100 14.74 -14.25 -15.30
C GLY A 100 13.50 -13.47 -15.78
N LYS A 101 12.32 -14.12 -15.71
CA LYS A 101 11.00 -13.60 -16.07
C LYS A 101 10.62 -12.27 -15.37
N THR A 102 11.24 -11.93 -14.25
CA THR A 102 10.86 -10.76 -13.45
C THR A 102 11.14 -9.44 -14.19
N THR A 103 12.25 -9.32 -14.93
CA THR A 103 12.57 -8.09 -15.66
C THR A 103 11.60 -7.86 -16.82
N GLU A 104 11.26 -8.92 -17.55
CA GLU A 104 10.27 -8.87 -18.63
C GLU A 104 8.87 -8.52 -18.11
N GLU A 105 8.46 -9.16 -17.01
CA GLU A 105 7.21 -8.84 -16.35
C GLU A 105 7.16 -7.36 -15.95
N VAL A 106 8.20 -6.84 -15.28
CA VAL A 106 8.28 -5.42 -14.90
C VAL A 106 8.23 -4.52 -16.13
N ALA A 107 8.99 -4.82 -17.19
CA ALA A 107 8.98 -4.07 -18.44
C ALA A 107 7.56 -3.96 -19.04
N ASN A 108 6.81 -5.06 -19.03
CA ASN A 108 5.44 -5.11 -19.52
C ASN A 108 4.48 -4.26 -18.66
N TYR A 109 4.66 -4.22 -17.34
CA TYR A 109 3.79 -3.45 -16.45
C TYR A 109 4.03 -1.94 -16.52
N ILE A 110 5.28 -1.49 -16.62
CA ILE A 110 5.59 -0.05 -16.60
C ILE A 110 5.25 0.64 -17.93
N GLY A 111 5.37 -0.06 -19.07
CA GLY A 111 5.18 0.52 -20.40
C GLY A 111 6.26 1.57 -20.74
N GLN A 112 5.88 2.65 -21.44
CA GLN A 112 6.82 3.68 -21.93
C GLN A 112 6.99 4.88 -20.98
N ASN A 113 6.25 4.91 -19.86
CA ASN A 113 6.14 6.06 -18.96
C ASN A 113 7.19 6.09 -17.83
N ALA A 114 8.12 5.14 -17.82
CA ALA A 114 9.24 5.07 -16.90
C ALA A 114 10.47 4.48 -17.61
N LYS A 115 11.66 4.85 -17.15
CA LYS A 115 12.94 4.31 -17.63
C LYS A 115 13.31 3.08 -16.81
N LEU A 116 13.32 1.91 -17.44
CA LEU A 116 13.77 0.66 -16.81
C LEU A 116 15.29 0.52 -16.96
N ILE A 117 15.98 0.34 -15.83
CA ILE A 117 17.41 0.07 -15.78
C ILE A 117 17.61 -1.27 -15.08
N PRO A 118 17.73 -2.37 -15.84
CA PRO A 118 18.25 -3.61 -15.31
C PRO A 118 19.73 -3.43 -14.94
N TYR A 119 20.17 -3.97 -13.80
CA TYR A 119 21.56 -3.79 -13.34
C TYR A 119 22.14 -5.05 -12.72
N THR A 120 23.46 -5.24 -12.83
CA THR A 120 24.19 -6.37 -12.23
C THR A 120 25.54 -5.90 -11.68
N SER A 121 26.20 -6.74 -10.88
CA SER A 121 27.59 -6.53 -10.46
C SER A 121 28.54 -7.25 -11.41
N THR A 122 29.62 -6.58 -11.79
CA THR A 122 30.81 -7.20 -12.38
C THR A 122 31.61 -7.99 -11.34
N LYS A 123 32.55 -8.83 -11.77
CA LYS A 123 33.54 -9.50 -10.90
C LYS A 123 34.32 -8.55 -9.98
N ASN A 124 34.53 -7.31 -10.42
CA ASN A 124 35.26 -6.30 -9.64
C ASN A 124 34.37 -5.58 -8.62
N GLY A 125 33.09 -5.95 -8.52
CA GLY A 125 32.13 -5.38 -7.57
C GLY A 125 31.47 -4.08 -8.04
N THR A 126 31.79 -3.60 -9.25
CA THR A 126 31.16 -2.41 -9.86
C THR A 126 29.78 -2.76 -10.39
N LEU A 127 28.78 -1.93 -10.09
CA LEU A 127 27.44 -2.06 -10.67
C LEU A 127 27.39 -1.44 -12.06
N VAL A 128 26.86 -2.21 -13.00
CA VAL A 128 26.69 -1.79 -14.40
C VAL A 128 25.23 -1.95 -14.81
N SER A 129 24.77 -1.05 -15.67
CA SER A 129 23.46 -1.14 -16.29
C SER A 129 23.48 -2.04 -17.52
N LEU A 130 22.31 -2.58 -17.87
CA LEU A 130 22.12 -3.54 -18.95
C LEU A 130 21.03 -3.08 -19.90
N ASP A 131 21.22 -3.31 -21.20
CA ASP A 131 20.15 -3.12 -22.17
C ASP A 131 19.11 -4.25 -22.07
N LEU A 132 17.85 -3.93 -22.35
CA LEU A 132 16.77 -4.93 -22.37
C LEU A 132 16.99 -6.03 -23.42
N SER A 133 17.64 -5.72 -24.55
CA SER A 133 17.96 -6.72 -25.58
C SER A 133 18.93 -7.79 -25.08
N VAL A 134 19.81 -7.42 -24.16
CA VAL A 134 20.82 -8.30 -23.56
C VAL A 134 20.17 -9.21 -22.51
N VAL A 135 19.24 -8.65 -21.73
CA VAL A 135 18.42 -9.36 -20.76
C VAL A 135 17.56 -10.46 -21.41
N GLN A 136 17.10 -10.24 -22.64
CA GLN A 136 16.26 -11.16 -23.41
C GLN A 136 17.05 -12.26 -24.14
N SER A 137 18.38 -12.29 -24.04
CA SER A 137 19.21 -13.26 -24.75
C SER A 137 19.50 -14.50 -23.90
N ASP A 138 19.32 -15.69 -24.47
CA ASP A 138 19.70 -16.98 -23.85
C ASP A 138 21.21 -17.05 -23.53
N ILE A 139 22.00 -16.20 -24.18
CA ILE A 139 23.44 -16.02 -24.00
C ILE A 139 23.76 -15.68 -22.54
N TRP A 140 22.83 -15.03 -21.85
CA TRP A 140 23.02 -14.66 -20.45
C TRP A 140 22.85 -15.83 -19.49
N GLU A 141 22.65 -17.08 -19.89
CA GLU A 141 22.75 -18.21 -18.94
C GLU A 141 24.21 -18.64 -18.67
N ASP A 142 25.16 -18.22 -19.51
CA ASP A 142 26.59 -18.56 -19.40
C ASP A 142 27.38 -17.49 -18.60
N GLU A 143 27.87 -17.88 -17.42
CA GLU A 143 28.61 -17.02 -16.49
C GLU A 143 29.89 -16.40 -17.10
N SER A 144 30.57 -17.10 -18.02
CA SER A 144 31.76 -16.60 -18.73
C SER A 144 31.41 -15.51 -19.73
N LEU A 145 30.24 -15.63 -20.38
CA LEU A 145 29.75 -14.63 -21.34
C LEU A 145 29.14 -13.42 -20.63
N ARG A 146 28.49 -13.60 -19.47
CA ARG A 146 27.96 -12.50 -18.64
C ARG A 146 29.01 -11.46 -18.33
N ASP A 147 30.18 -11.89 -17.85
CA ASP A 147 31.26 -10.96 -17.50
C ASP A 147 31.76 -10.19 -18.73
N LYS A 148 31.89 -10.87 -19.87
CA LYS A 148 32.30 -10.23 -21.12
C LYS A 148 31.31 -9.20 -21.62
N LEU A 149 30.01 -9.48 -21.49
CA LEU A 149 28.95 -8.56 -21.90
C LEU A 149 28.73 -7.41 -20.91
N SER A 150 29.14 -7.61 -19.66
CA SER A 150 29.15 -6.58 -18.60
C SER A 150 30.36 -5.66 -18.71
N MET A 151 31.47 -6.12 -19.30
CA MET A 151 32.66 -5.30 -19.55
C MET A 151 32.39 -4.24 -20.63
N GLY A 152 32.69 -2.97 -20.32
CA GLY A 152 32.50 -1.84 -21.23
C GLY A 152 31.10 -1.22 -21.20
N ARG A 153 30.22 -1.69 -20.30
CA ARG A 153 28.93 -1.05 -20.01
C ARG A 153 29.11 0.17 -19.12
N SER A 154 28.17 1.11 -19.22
CA SER A 154 28.09 2.25 -18.31
C SER A 154 27.91 1.75 -16.88
N SER A 155 28.54 2.44 -15.94
CA SER A 155 28.24 2.21 -14.53
C SER A 155 26.80 2.64 -14.23
N LEU A 156 26.20 2.02 -13.21
CA LEU A 156 24.82 2.30 -12.84
C LEU A 156 24.63 3.79 -12.48
N TRP A 157 25.56 4.39 -11.73
CA TRP A 157 25.47 5.80 -11.39
C TRP A 157 25.56 6.71 -12.62
N GLU A 158 26.36 6.38 -13.64
CA GLU A 158 26.49 7.19 -14.87
C GLU A 158 25.17 7.24 -15.64
N GLU A 159 24.47 6.12 -15.77
CA GLU A 159 23.18 6.08 -16.46
C GLU A 159 22.10 6.84 -15.68
N ILE A 160 22.03 6.63 -14.35
CA ILE A 160 21.10 7.37 -13.48
C ILE A 160 21.40 8.87 -13.56
N HIS A 161 22.67 9.26 -13.46
CA HIS A 161 23.11 10.65 -13.57
C HIS A 161 22.69 11.26 -14.92
N THR A 162 22.88 10.53 -16.02
CA THR A 162 22.51 10.99 -17.36
C THR A 162 21.01 11.27 -17.43
N ILE A 163 20.16 10.35 -16.94
CA ILE A 163 18.70 10.55 -16.92
C ILE A 163 18.32 11.73 -16.03
N ILE A 164 18.92 11.84 -14.84
CA ILE A 164 18.67 12.96 -13.91
C ILE A 164 19.07 14.29 -14.55
N HIS A 165 20.20 14.35 -15.25
CA HIS A 165 20.69 15.56 -15.92
C HIS A 165 19.85 15.92 -17.16
N GLU A 166 19.36 14.93 -17.92
CA GLU A 166 18.46 15.14 -19.05
C GLU A 166 17.05 15.56 -18.62
N THR A 167 16.66 15.18 -17.40
CA THR A 167 15.39 15.59 -16.81
C THR A 167 15.43 17.09 -16.58
N ARG A 168 14.68 17.85 -17.38
CA ARG A 168 14.48 19.27 -17.12
C ARG A 168 13.75 19.38 -15.79
N SER A 169 14.35 20.08 -14.83
CA SER A 169 13.60 20.54 -13.65
C SER A 169 12.38 21.27 -14.18
N ARG A 170 11.18 20.73 -13.93
CA ARG A 170 9.95 21.42 -14.32
C ARG A 170 9.94 22.72 -13.54
N ASP A 171 9.65 23.83 -14.20
CA ASP A 171 9.33 25.08 -13.49
C ASP A 171 8.03 24.82 -12.72
N ARG A 172 8.17 24.38 -11.47
CA ARG A 172 7.05 24.27 -10.56
C ARG A 172 6.62 25.68 -10.22
N ALA A 173 5.33 25.95 -10.40
CA ALA A 173 4.78 27.25 -10.05
C ALA A 173 5.08 27.52 -8.56
N PRO A 174 5.79 28.61 -8.19
CA PRO A 174 6.23 28.84 -6.82
C PRO A 174 5.10 28.79 -5.78
N MET A 175 3.88 29.14 -6.22
CA MET A 175 2.67 29.07 -5.40
C MET A 175 2.27 27.63 -5.03
N LYS A 176 2.43 26.66 -5.93
CA LYS A 176 2.14 25.24 -5.67
C LYS A 176 3.15 24.65 -4.68
N ASP A 177 4.43 24.91 -4.90
CA ASP A 177 5.49 24.44 -4.00
C ASP A 177 5.32 25.01 -2.59
N LYS A 178 5.03 26.31 -2.49
CA LYS A 178 4.74 26.93 -1.21
C LYS A 178 3.50 26.32 -0.55
N PHE A 179 2.44 26.06 -1.30
CA PHE A 179 1.25 25.40 -0.75
C PHE A 179 1.56 24.01 -0.18
N LEU A 180 2.29 23.19 -0.94
CA LEU A 180 2.66 21.84 -0.50
C LEU A 180 3.64 21.85 0.68
N ALA A 181 4.59 22.79 0.69
CA ALA A 181 5.50 23.00 1.81
C ALA A 181 4.77 23.40 3.09
N ASP A 182 3.83 24.37 2.99
CA ASP A 182 2.98 24.76 4.13
C ASP A 182 2.17 23.55 4.64
N LEU A 183 1.55 22.79 3.73
CA LEU A 183 0.73 21.63 4.08
C LEU A 183 1.54 20.52 4.76
N ARG A 184 2.75 20.24 4.26
CA ARG A 184 3.70 19.31 4.91
C ARG A 184 4.02 19.75 6.33
N SER A 185 4.42 21.02 6.48
CA SER A 185 4.76 21.58 7.79
C SER A 185 3.58 21.48 8.76
N ASP A 186 2.37 21.77 8.28
CA ASP A 186 1.14 21.65 9.07
C ASP A 186 0.89 20.19 9.53
N ARG A 187 1.09 19.18 8.67
CA ARG A 187 0.94 17.76 9.06
C ARG A 187 1.98 17.32 10.09
N GLU A 188 3.21 17.82 9.99
CA GLU A 188 4.29 17.48 10.92
C GLU A 188 4.01 18.02 12.33
N HIS A 189 3.48 19.26 12.43
CA HIS A 189 3.38 19.98 13.71
C HIS A 189 1.98 19.98 14.33
N LEU A 190 0.92 19.74 13.55
CA LEU A 190 -0.46 19.80 14.01
C LEU A 190 -1.12 18.43 13.94
N LYS A 191 -2.02 18.14 14.88
CA LYS A 191 -2.82 16.90 14.93
C LYS A 191 -4.26 17.20 15.34
N GLY A 192 -5.17 16.25 15.07
CA GLY A 192 -6.56 16.33 15.51
C GLY A 192 -7.29 17.60 15.03
N GLU A 193 -7.97 18.30 15.94
CA GLU A 193 -8.75 19.49 15.61
C GLU A 193 -7.91 20.68 15.15
N GLN A 194 -6.68 20.85 15.66
CA GLN A 194 -5.77 21.91 15.21
C GLN A 194 -5.43 21.75 13.73
N LEU A 195 -5.15 20.52 13.30
CA LEU A 195 -4.92 20.22 11.90
C LEU A 195 -6.19 20.47 11.07
N ARG A 196 -7.37 20.07 11.56
CA ARG A 196 -8.65 20.33 10.86
C ARG A 196 -8.90 21.82 10.64
N GLU A 197 -8.71 22.65 11.66
CA GLU A 197 -8.86 24.10 11.55
C GLU A 197 -7.90 24.70 10.53
N ARG A 198 -6.64 24.26 10.57
CA ARG A 198 -5.63 24.70 9.61
C ARG A 198 -5.98 24.29 8.17
N LEU A 199 -6.45 23.06 7.96
CA LEU A 199 -6.89 22.56 6.66
C LEU A 199 -8.12 23.31 6.13
N ARG A 200 -9.05 23.72 7.00
CA ARG A 200 -10.18 24.60 6.60
C ARG A 200 -9.68 25.93 6.05
N ALA A 201 -8.64 26.51 6.65
CA ALA A 201 -8.02 27.74 6.14
C ALA A 201 -7.27 27.49 4.82
N MET A 202 -6.52 26.40 4.71
CA MET A 202 -5.81 26.03 3.48
C MET A 202 -6.78 25.76 2.31
N ARG A 203 -7.93 25.13 2.58
CA ARG A 203 -8.96 24.85 1.56
C ARG A 203 -9.46 26.10 0.84
N ARG A 204 -9.51 27.26 1.51
CA ARG A 204 -9.92 28.55 0.90
C ARG A 204 -8.93 29.03 -0.15
N ARG A 205 -7.65 28.67 -0.04
CA ARG A 205 -6.64 29.02 -1.06
C ARG A 205 -6.90 28.30 -2.38
N LEU A 206 -7.60 27.16 -2.37
CA LEU A 206 -7.96 26.43 -3.59
C LEU A 206 -9.07 27.10 -4.42
N ASP A 207 -9.59 28.25 -3.96
CA ASP A 207 -10.44 29.10 -4.79
C ASP A 207 -9.63 29.76 -5.93
N ASP A 208 -8.29 29.76 -5.82
CA ASP A 208 -7.36 30.06 -6.91
C ASP A 208 -7.24 28.85 -7.87
N PRO A 209 -7.64 28.98 -9.16
CA PRO A 209 -7.54 27.92 -10.14
C PRO A 209 -6.11 27.38 -10.35
N GLU A 210 -5.07 28.18 -10.10
CA GLU A 210 -3.68 27.74 -10.25
C GLU A 210 -3.32 26.65 -9.23
N LEU A 211 -3.96 26.66 -8.06
CA LEU A 211 -3.75 25.69 -6.99
C LEU A 211 -4.62 24.44 -7.13
N LEU A 212 -5.55 24.41 -8.09
CA LEU A 212 -6.44 23.28 -8.32
C LEU A 212 -5.77 22.18 -9.16
N SER A 213 -4.70 21.57 -8.63
CA SER A 213 -3.96 20.49 -9.29
C SER A 213 -4.21 19.12 -8.62
N PRO A 214 -4.07 18.01 -9.35
CA PRO A 214 -4.21 16.66 -8.77
C PRO A 214 -3.28 16.40 -7.59
N GLU A 215 -2.04 16.89 -7.67
CA GLU A 215 -1.04 16.81 -6.61
C GLU A 215 -1.52 17.49 -5.31
N ILE A 216 -2.02 18.72 -5.41
CA ILE A 216 -2.54 19.46 -4.27
C ILE A 216 -3.80 18.80 -3.70
N LEU A 217 -4.71 18.36 -4.58
CA LEU A 217 -5.94 17.68 -4.16
C LEU A 217 -5.64 16.37 -3.43
N LEU A 218 -4.72 15.56 -3.94
CA LEU A 218 -4.30 14.32 -3.29
C LEU A 218 -3.68 14.59 -1.92
N ASN A 219 -2.77 15.56 -1.82
CA ASN A 219 -2.15 15.92 -0.55
C ASN A 219 -3.15 16.49 0.46
N MET A 220 -4.15 17.26 0.02
CA MET A 220 -5.25 17.69 0.87
C MET A 220 -6.08 16.51 1.38
N LEU A 221 -6.39 15.52 0.54
CA LEU A 221 -7.12 14.30 0.94
C LEU A 221 -6.33 13.47 1.94
N LEU A 222 -5.02 13.30 1.73
CA LEU A 222 -4.13 12.64 2.67
C LEU A 222 -4.15 13.35 4.03
N SER A 223 -4.08 14.68 4.03
CA SER A 223 -4.07 15.49 5.26
C SER A 223 -5.41 15.42 6.01
N TYR A 224 -6.55 15.46 5.30
CA TYR A 224 -7.86 15.25 5.92
C TYR A 224 -8.01 13.84 6.50
N ARG A 225 -7.46 12.82 5.83
CA ARG A 225 -7.47 11.44 6.33
C ARG A 225 -6.72 11.31 7.65
N GLU A 226 -5.58 11.98 7.82
CA GLU A 226 -4.82 11.93 9.08
C GLU A 226 -5.59 12.42 10.29
N CYS A 227 -6.45 13.43 10.10
CA CYS A 227 -7.32 13.95 11.14
C CYS A 227 -8.75 13.38 11.09
N GLU A 228 -9.00 12.31 10.32
CA GLU A 228 -10.31 11.67 10.16
C GLU A 228 -11.45 12.63 9.76
N ASP A 229 -11.16 13.71 9.01
CA ASP A 229 -12.17 14.65 8.51
C ASP A 229 -12.77 14.15 7.18
N TYR A 230 -13.50 13.04 7.28
CA TYR A 230 -14.16 12.41 6.12
C TYR A 230 -15.20 13.33 5.46
N LYS A 231 -15.81 14.24 6.22
CA LYS A 231 -16.76 15.20 5.70
C LYS A 231 -16.08 16.16 4.71
N SER A 232 -14.92 16.69 5.08
CA SER A 232 -14.15 17.60 4.22
C SER A 232 -13.55 16.87 3.01
N MET A 233 -13.15 15.60 3.14
CA MET A 233 -12.73 14.79 1.98
C MET A 233 -13.84 14.63 0.94
N VAL A 234 -15.04 14.20 1.36
CA VAL A 234 -16.19 14.05 0.46
C VAL A 234 -16.55 15.40 -0.18
N LYS A 235 -16.59 16.46 0.63
CA LYS A 235 -16.91 17.81 0.15
C LYS A 235 -15.88 18.30 -0.88
N LEU A 236 -14.58 18.14 -0.63
CA LEU A 236 -13.54 18.56 -1.58
C LEU A 236 -13.74 17.92 -2.95
N ILE A 237 -13.97 16.60 -2.98
CA ILE A 237 -14.14 15.87 -4.24
C ILE A 237 -15.45 16.25 -4.93
N ASP A 238 -16.55 16.39 -4.18
CA ASP A 238 -17.84 16.83 -4.71
C ASP A 238 -17.76 18.26 -5.29
N ASP A 239 -17.12 19.19 -4.57
CA ASP A 239 -16.89 20.56 -5.00
C ASP A 239 -16.11 20.57 -6.33
N VAL A 240 -14.97 19.86 -6.41
CA VAL A 240 -14.14 19.81 -7.62
C VAL A 240 -14.88 19.21 -8.81
N ARG A 241 -15.61 18.11 -8.61
CA ARG A 241 -16.45 17.50 -9.66
C ARG A 241 -17.56 18.43 -10.13
N SER A 242 -18.09 19.29 -9.25
CA SER A 242 -19.13 20.25 -9.60
C SER A 242 -18.65 21.40 -10.50
N LEU A 243 -17.35 21.72 -10.45
CA LEU A 243 -16.77 22.82 -11.23
C LEU A 243 -16.78 22.57 -12.75
N ARG A 244 -17.12 21.35 -13.21
CA ARG A 244 -17.10 20.93 -14.62
C ARG A 244 -15.78 21.27 -15.34
N ILE A 245 -14.71 21.49 -14.58
CA ILE A 245 -13.36 21.61 -15.12
C ILE A 245 -13.00 20.20 -15.59
N PRO A 246 -12.62 20.01 -16.87
CA PRO A 246 -12.23 18.70 -17.39
C PRO A 246 -10.88 18.30 -16.80
N SER A 247 -10.86 17.90 -15.54
CA SER A 247 -9.70 17.28 -14.93
C SER A 247 -9.95 15.78 -14.91
N ALA A 248 -9.71 15.11 -16.05
CA ALA A 248 -9.71 13.65 -16.15
C ALA A 248 -8.89 12.97 -15.02
N SER A 249 -7.98 13.73 -14.40
CA SER A 249 -7.24 13.36 -13.20
C SER A 249 -8.07 13.12 -11.94
N VAL A 250 -9.18 13.82 -11.69
CA VAL A 250 -9.98 13.71 -10.43
C VAL A 250 -11.02 12.58 -10.50
N ASP A 251 -11.26 12.04 -11.68
CA ASP A 251 -12.05 10.81 -11.87
C ASP A 251 -11.18 9.55 -11.99
N SER A 252 -9.88 9.67 -11.73
CA SER A 252 -8.98 8.53 -11.67
C SER A 252 -9.24 7.63 -10.44
N ASP A 253 -8.67 6.43 -10.49
CA ASP A 253 -8.86 5.40 -9.47
C ASP A 253 -8.45 5.88 -8.07
N VAL A 254 -7.39 6.71 -7.94
CA VAL A 254 -6.93 7.21 -6.63
C VAL A 254 -7.95 8.12 -5.96
N PHE A 255 -8.58 9.04 -6.70
CA PHE A 255 -9.62 9.91 -6.14
C PHE A 255 -10.92 9.16 -5.89
N THR A 256 -11.27 8.20 -6.77
CA THR A 256 -12.41 7.31 -6.56
C THR A 256 -12.24 6.47 -5.29
N TYR A 257 -11.03 5.94 -5.05
CA TYR A 257 -10.68 5.27 -3.81
C TYR A 257 -10.88 6.19 -2.59
N TYR A 258 -10.25 7.37 -2.56
CA TYR A 258 -10.35 8.27 -1.41
C TYR A 258 -11.77 8.79 -1.17
N TYR A 259 -12.56 8.96 -2.24
CA TYR A 259 -13.96 9.34 -2.14
C TYR A 259 -14.81 8.25 -1.46
N ALA A 260 -14.72 7.01 -1.94
CA ALA A 260 -15.45 5.90 -1.38
C ALA A 260 -14.97 5.54 0.04
N PHE A 261 -13.67 5.65 0.30
CA PHE A 261 -13.08 5.54 1.62
C PHE A 261 -13.70 6.56 2.59
N ALA A 262 -13.76 7.83 2.20
CA ALA A 262 -14.32 8.88 3.03
C ALA A 262 -15.83 8.71 3.26
N LEU A 263 -16.59 8.29 2.24
CA LEU A 263 -18.01 7.96 2.40
C LEU A 263 -18.21 6.85 3.44
N ASN A 264 -17.48 5.74 3.34
CA ASN A 264 -17.59 4.65 4.32
C ASN A 264 -17.16 5.09 5.74
N GLY A 265 -16.14 5.97 5.84
CA GLY A 265 -15.70 6.54 7.12
C GLY A 265 -16.71 7.49 7.76
N ARG A 266 -17.42 8.29 6.94
CA ARG A 266 -18.39 9.31 7.38
C ARG A 266 -19.69 8.72 7.93
N ARG A 267 -20.11 7.55 7.43
CA ARG A 267 -21.24 6.76 7.96
C ARG A 267 -22.59 7.48 8.03
N LEU A 268 -22.85 8.45 7.13
CA LEU A 268 -24.21 8.99 7.00
C LEU A 268 -25.09 8.01 6.22
N LYS A 269 -26.41 8.14 6.40
CA LYS A 269 -27.39 7.33 5.65
C LYS A 269 -27.17 7.49 4.14
N GLY A 270 -27.01 6.38 3.43
CA GLY A 270 -26.75 6.36 1.98
C GLY A 270 -25.27 6.40 1.60
N ASP A 271 -24.34 6.64 2.53
CA ASP A 271 -22.92 6.77 2.20
C ASP A 271 -22.31 5.45 1.73
N ARG A 272 -22.69 4.32 2.32
CA ARG A 272 -22.16 3.00 1.92
C ARG A 272 -22.66 2.57 0.57
N GLU A 273 -23.93 2.79 0.30
CA GLU A 273 -24.55 2.52 -0.99
C GLU A 273 -23.88 3.38 -2.07
N LYS A 274 -23.63 4.66 -1.78
CA LYS A 274 -22.90 5.56 -2.68
C LYS A 274 -21.44 5.14 -2.86
N ALA A 275 -20.76 4.70 -1.79
CA ALA A 275 -19.38 4.22 -1.86
C ALA A 275 -19.28 2.96 -2.74
N LEU A 276 -20.17 1.98 -2.50
CA LEU A 276 -20.27 0.78 -3.33
C LEU A 276 -20.56 1.15 -4.77
N GLN A 277 -21.60 1.95 -5.04
CA GLN A 277 -21.93 2.40 -6.40
C GLN A 277 -20.72 2.98 -7.14
N LYS A 278 -19.90 3.78 -6.44
CA LYS A 278 -18.72 4.42 -7.03
C LYS A 278 -17.59 3.45 -7.31
N ILE A 279 -17.38 2.45 -6.47
CA ILE A 279 -16.30 1.48 -6.69
C ILE A 279 -16.75 0.29 -7.53
N THR A 280 -18.04 -0.04 -7.63
CA THR A 280 -18.56 -1.26 -8.28
C THR A 280 -19.33 -1.07 -9.59
N GLU A 281 -19.58 0.15 -10.07
CA GLU A 281 -20.50 0.47 -11.18
C GLU A 281 -21.90 -0.15 -11.02
N ALA A 282 -22.76 0.50 -10.24
CA ALA A 282 -24.22 0.41 -10.50
C ALA A 282 -24.65 1.21 -11.75
N SER A 283 -23.70 1.67 -12.59
CA SER A 283 -23.96 2.43 -13.83
C SER A 283 -24.31 1.54 -15.03
N LEU A 284 -24.09 0.23 -14.95
CA LEU A 284 -24.76 -0.74 -15.81
C LEU A 284 -25.93 -1.29 -15.00
N GLY A 285 -27.15 -0.97 -15.42
CA GLY A 285 -28.39 -1.48 -14.83
C GLY A 285 -28.51 -3.00 -14.92
N LEU A 286 -27.66 -3.72 -14.18
CA LEU A 286 -27.83 -5.13 -13.92
C LEU A 286 -28.91 -5.24 -12.84
N LEU A 287 -30.12 -5.40 -13.37
CA LEU A 287 -31.35 -5.93 -12.78
C LEU A 287 -31.14 -7.33 -12.16
N PHE A 288 -30.14 -7.50 -11.30
CA PHE A 288 -30.03 -8.69 -10.47
C PHE A 288 -30.05 -8.25 -9.00
N PRO A 289 -31.06 -8.68 -8.22
CA PRO A 289 -30.96 -8.62 -6.77
C PRO A 289 -29.62 -9.24 -6.34
N LEU A 290 -28.93 -8.59 -5.41
CA LEU A 290 -27.72 -9.10 -4.75
C LEU A 290 -27.86 -10.58 -4.32
N SER A 291 -29.08 -11.02 -4.03
CA SER A 291 -29.43 -12.40 -3.64
C SER A 291 -29.42 -13.48 -4.74
N VAL A 292 -29.15 -13.16 -6.02
CA VAL A 292 -29.26 -14.15 -7.13
C VAL A 292 -28.07 -14.20 -8.08
N ALA A 293 -27.08 -13.32 -7.95
CA ALA A 293 -25.84 -13.47 -8.71
C ALA A 293 -25.02 -14.64 -8.12
N PRO A 294 -24.59 -15.62 -8.93
CA PRO A 294 -23.68 -16.65 -8.44
C PRO A 294 -22.44 -15.98 -7.85
N ILE A 295 -22.01 -16.43 -6.67
CA ILE A 295 -20.79 -15.99 -5.98
C ILE A 295 -19.55 -16.01 -6.92
N HIS A 296 -19.56 -16.86 -7.95
CA HIS A 296 -18.52 -16.94 -8.97
C HIS A 296 -18.59 -15.85 -10.07
N ILE A 297 -19.58 -14.95 -10.00
CA ILE A 297 -19.81 -13.80 -10.89
C ILE A 297 -20.06 -12.54 -10.05
N TYR A 298 -19.13 -12.22 -9.14
CA TYR A 298 -18.95 -10.84 -8.68
C TYR A 298 -17.76 -10.26 -9.46
N PRO A 299 -17.99 -9.75 -10.68
CA PRO A 299 -16.90 -9.32 -11.52
C PRO A 299 -16.46 -7.94 -11.02
N TRP A 300 -15.44 -7.95 -10.16
CA TRP A 300 -14.49 -6.89 -9.82
C TRP A 300 -15.07 -5.49 -9.84
N SER A 301 -15.15 -4.88 -8.66
CA SER A 301 -15.49 -3.47 -8.52
C SER A 301 -14.80 -2.67 -9.63
N THR A 302 -15.49 -1.86 -10.42
CA THR A 302 -14.93 -1.05 -11.51
C THR A 302 -13.56 -0.47 -11.19
N LEU A 303 -13.39 0.03 -9.97
CA LEU A 303 -12.11 0.51 -9.46
C LEU A 303 -10.95 -0.48 -9.66
N LEU A 304 -11.19 -1.77 -9.42
CA LEU A 304 -10.22 -2.86 -9.62
C LEU A 304 -10.08 -3.27 -11.09
N LYS A 305 -11.10 -3.05 -11.94
CA LYS A 305 -11.03 -3.35 -13.39
C LYS A 305 -10.29 -2.27 -14.17
N THR A 306 -10.55 -1.01 -13.85
CA THR A 306 -9.96 0.16 -14.51
C THR A 306 -8.54 0.41 -14.03
N SER A 307 -8.25 0.05 -12.77
CA SER A 307 -6.90 0.19 -12.22
C SER A 307 -5.93 -0.80 -12.86
N LYS A 308 -4.95 -0.24 -13.58
CA LYS A 308 -3.82 -0.97 -14.16
C LYS A 308 -3.07 -1.81 -13.12
N ASN A 309 -2.87 -1.26 -11.91
CA ASN A 309 -2.13 -1.89 -10.81
C ASN A 309 -2.86 -1.68 -9.48
N PRO A 310 -3.93 -2.45 -9.16
CA PRO A 310 -4.73 -2.20 -7.97
C PRO A 310 -3.94 -2.37 -6.67
N SER A 311 -4.09 -1.42 -5.76
CA SER A 311 -3.43 -1.48 -4.45
C SER A 311 -4.14 -2.43 -3.49
N ALA A 312 -3.42 -2.87 -2.46
CA ALA A 312 -4.00 -3.60 -1.34
C ALA A 312 -5.21 -2.88 -0.71
N ASP A 313 -5.07 -1.57 -0.54
CA ASP A 313 -6.10 -0.69 0.01
C ASP A 313 -7.39 -0.69 -0.83
N MET A 314 -7.28 -0.74 -2.16
CA MET A 314 -8.45 -0.82 -3.04
C MET A 314 -9.24 -2.12 -2.83
N TYR A 315 -8.56 -3.27 -2.73
CA TYR A 315 -9.22 -4.53 -2.38
C TYR A 315 -9.81 -4.48 -0.97
N GLY A 316 -9.05 -3.94 -0.02
CA GLY A 316 -9.45 -3.84 1.37
C GLY A 316 -10.62 -2.88 1.59
N LEU A 317 -10.82 -1.86 0.75
CA LEU A 317 -11.95 -0.94 0.84
C LEU A 317 -13.28 -1.65 0.57
N LEU A 318 -13.34 -2.46 -0.49
CA LEU A 318 -14.53 -3.26 -0.78
C LEU A 318 -14.83 -4.22 0.38
N GLY A 319 -13.81 -4.94 0.84
CA GLY A 319 -13.92 -5.83 1.99
C GLY A 319 -14.37 -5.11 3.26
N ARG A 320 -13.86 -3.90 3.51
CA ARG A 320 -14.19 -3.07 4.68
C ARG A 320 -15.63 -2.59 4.64
N ILE A 321 -16.14 -2.15 3.49
CA ILE A 321 -17.54 -1.70 3.37
C ILE A 321 -18.49 -2.86 3.66
N HIS A 322 -18.23 -4.04 3.10
CA HIS A 322 -19.05 -5.23 3.36
C HIS A 322 -18.91 -5.74 4.81
N LYS A 323 -17.70 -5.71 5.38
CA LYS A 323 -17.50 -6.00 6.80
C LYS A 323 -18.28 -5.04 7.69
N ASP A 324 -18.26 -3.74 7.41
CA ASP A 324 -19.03 -2.75 8.16
C ASP A 324 -20.54 -3.02 8.03
N ARG A 325 -21.05 -3.39 6.84
CA ARG A 325 -22.45 -3.83 6.65
C ARG A 325 -22.80 -5.04 7.52
N PHE A 326 -21.94 -6.06 7.53
CA PHE A 326 -22.13 -7.26 8.35
C PHE A 326 -22.18 -6.91 9.85
N LEU A 327 -21.28 -6.04 10.32
CA LEU A 327 -21.26 -5.58 11.71
C LEU A 327 -22.55 -4.84 12.10
N GLU A 328 -23.02 -3.93 11.25
CA GLU A 328 -24.22 -3.13 11.51
C GLU A 328 -25.52 -3.92 11.46
N SER A 329 -25.55 -4.98 10.65
CA SER A 329 -26.65 -5.95 10.63
C SER A 329 -26.75 -6.79 11.92
N GLN A 330 -25.87 -6.56 12.89
CA GLN A 330 -25.67 -7.40 14.08
C GLN A 330 -25.38 -8.86 13.68
N TYR A 331 -24.51 -9.02 12.68
CA TYR A 331 -24.05 -10.30 12.17
C TYR A 331 -25.12 -11.15 11.46
N LYS A 332 -26.14 -10.52 10.87
CA LYS A 332 -27.23 -11.21 10.17
C LYS A 332 -27.10 -11.19 8.64
N ASP A 333 -26.35 -10.23 8.10
CA ASP A 333 -26.09 -10.09 6.66
C ASP A 333 -24.94 -11.04 6.25
N GLU A 334 -25.26 -12.33 6.12
CA GLU A 334 -24.31 -13.38 5.70
C GLU A 334 -23.75 -13.14 4.29
N GLU A 335 -24.53 -12.49 3.43
CA GLU A 335 -24.08 -12.11 2.10
C GLU A 335 -22.94 -11.08 2.19
N ALA A 336 -23.10 -10.05 3.02
CA ALA A 336 -22.03 -9.09 3.26
C ALA A 336 -20.79 -9.74 3.90
N LEU A 337 -20.95 -10.75 4.77
CA LEU A 337 -19.81 -11.52 5.27
C LEU A 337 -19.05 -12.21 4.12
N GLN A 338 -19.77 -12.91 3.25
CA GLN A 338 -19.16 -13.63 2.13
C GLN A 338 -18.46 -12.68 1.14
N LEU A 339 -19.10 -11.56 0.80
CA LEU A 339 -18.51 -10.53 -0.06
C LEU A 339 -17.26 -9.89 0.55
N ALA A 340 -17.26 -9.69 1.88
CA ALA A 340 -16.09 -9.20 2.58
C ALA A 340 -14.93 -10.23 2.50
N ILE A 341 -15.21 -11.51 2.76
CA ILE A 341 -14.23 -12.59 2.67
C ILE A 341 -13.62 -12.65 1.27
N GLU A 342 -14.44 -12.63 0.22
CA GLU A 342 -13.96 -12.70 -1.16
C GLU A 342 -13.10 -11.50 -1.56
N SER A 343 -13.47 -10.31 -1.10
CA SER A 343 -12.70 -9.09 -1.35
C SER A 343 -11.31 -9.18 -0.73
N TYR A 344 -11.23 -9.54 0.56
CA TYR A 344 -9.96 -9.71 1.25
C TYR A 344 -9.16 -10.90 0.71
N ARG A 345 -9.81 -12.01 0.33
CA ARG A 345 -9.20 -13.19 -0.29
C ARG A 345 -8.56 -12.84 -1.63
N SER A 346 -9.30 -12.16 -2.50
CA SER A 346 -8.78 -11.74 -3.80
C SER A 346 -7.61 -10.77 -3.63
N GLY A 347 -7.74 -9.79 -2.73
CA GLY A 347 -6.66 -8.84 -2.49
C GLY A 347 -5.42 -9.53 -1.90
N PHE A 348 -5.58 -10.45 -0.95
CA PHE A 348 -4.47 -11.16 -0.35
C PHE A 348 -3.76 -12.09 -1.34
N LYS A 349 -4.49 -12.66 -2.31
CA LYS A 349 -3.90 -13.43 -3.41
C LYS A 349 -3.09 -12.54 -4.36
N SER A 350 -3.59 -11.34 -4.66
CA SER A 350 -2.93 -10.41 -5.60
C SER A 350 -1.73 -9.68 -4.96
N VAL A 351 -1.92 -9.10 -3.78
CA VAL A 351 -0.93 -8.28 -3.07
C VAL A 351 -0.91 -8.69 -1.59
N PRO A 352 -0.20 -9.78 -1.23
CA PRO A 352 -0.18 -10.27 0.14
C PRO A 352 0.43 -9.25 1.11
N ASN A 353 -0.36 -8.80 2.08
CA ASN A 353 0.08 -7.92 3.17
C ASN A 353 -0.70 -8.22 4.47
N GLU A 354 -0.19 -7.66 5.56
CA GLU A 354 -0.65 -7.82 6.92
C GLU A 354 -2.11 -7.40 7.08
N TYR A 355 -2.46 -6.21 6.57
CA TYR A 355 -3.80 -5.65 6.65
C TYR A 355 -4.86 -6.55 5.99
N LEU A 356 -4.62 -7.01 4.76
CA LEU A 356 -5.55 -7.90 4.07
C LEU A 356 -5.62 -9.27 4.72
N GLY A 357 -4.48 -9.84 5.11
CA GLY A 357 -4.42 -11.18 5.67
C GLY A 357 -5.11 -11.29 7.03
N VAL A 358 -4.90 -10.33 7.93
CA VAL A 358 -5.53 -10.35 9.26
C VAL A 358 -7.04 -10.17 9.18
N ASN A 359 -7.52 -9.28 8.29
CA ASN A 359 -8.95 -9.14 8.05
C ASN A 359 -9.56 -10.38 7.41
N LEU A 360 -8.88 -11.00 6.44
CA LEU A 360 -9.30 -12.27 5.86
C LEU A 360 -9.41 -13.36 6.93
N ALA A 361 -8.36 -13.57 7.72
CA ALA A 361 -8.33 -14.58 8.78
C ALA A 361 -9.45 -14.35 9.82
N THR A 362 -9.67 -13.10 10.23
CA THR A 362 -10.76 -12.73 11.14
C THR A 362 -12.13 -13.10 10.57
N LEU A 363 -12.38 -12.80 9.28
CA LEU A 363 -13.67 -13.08 8.65
C LEU A 363 -13.88 -14.56 8.33
N LEU A 364 -12.82 -15.32 8.05
CA LEU A 364 -12.88 -16.78 7.95
C LEU A 364 -13.32 -17.41 9.30
N VAL A 365 -12.84 -16.87 10.43
CA VAL A 365 -13.35 -17.29 11.75
C VAL A 365 -14.82 -16.90 11.93
N CYS A 366 -15.22 -15.71 11.44
CA CYS A 366 -16.63 -15.29 11.49
C CYS A 366 -17.55 -16.21 10.68
N SER A 367 -17.08 -16.79 9.56
CA SER A 367 -17.83 -17.79 8.78
C SER A 367 -17.78 -19.21 9.37
N GLY A 368 -17.26 -19.36 10.59
CA GLY A 368 -17.24 -20.63 11.32
C GLY A 368 -16.02 -21.51 11.04
N GLN A 369 -15.01 -21.01 10.32
CA GLN A 369 -13.77 -21.75 10.13
C GLN A 369 -12.91 -21.76 11.39
N ASP A 370 -12.22 -22.86 11.59
CA ASP A 370 -11.30 -23.06 12.71
C ASP A 370 -9.90 -23.41 12.18
N LEU A 371 -8.84 -23.02 12.92
CA LEU A 371 -7.46 -23.29 12.51
C LEU A 371 -7.16 -24.79 12.41
N SER A 372 -7.80 -25.62 13.25
CA SER A 372 -7.60 -27.06 13.23
C SER A 372 -8.15 -27.71 11.96
N SER A 373 -9.23 -27.17 11.38
CA SER A 373 -9.94 -27.77 10.25
C SER A 373 -9.72 -27.06 8.92
N SER A 374 -9.56 -25.73 8.91
CA SER A 374 -9.45 -24.94 7.68
C SER A 374 -8.01 -24.82 7.17
N LEU A 375 -7.77 -25.37 5.98
CA LEU A 375 -6.49 -25.19 5.26
C LEU A 375 -6.26 -23.74 4.85
N GLU A 376 -7.31 -23.04 4.43
CA GLU A 376 -7.23 -21.64 4.01
C GLU A 376 -6.78 -20.76 5.18
N LEU A 377 -7.46 -20.85 6.33
CA LEU A 377 -7.14 -20.06 7.51
C LEU A 377 -5.71 -20.32 8.01
N ARG A 378 -5.26 -21.58 8.01
CA ARG A 378 -3.87 -21.93 8.33
C ARG A 378 -2.89 -21.30 7.34
N THR A 379 -3.18 -21.35 6.05
CA THR A 379 -2.30 -20.79 5.02
C THR A 379 -2.15 -19.27 5.17
N VAL A 380 -3.25 -18.57 5.44
CA VAL A 380 -3.25 -17.12 5.70
C VAL A 380 -2.44 -16.82 6.96
N CYS A 381 -2.71 -17.50 8.09
CA CYS A 381 -1.98 -17.27 9.35
C CYS A 381 -0.48 -17.60 9.23
N ASN A 382 -0.10 -18.66 8.52
CA ASN A 382 1.30 -19.01 8.29
C ASN A 382 2.01 -17.96 7.43
N THR A 383 1.33 -17.43 6.42
CA THR A 383 1.87 -16.35 5.58
C THR A 383 2.10 -15.09 6.40
N LEU A 384 1.13 -14.71 7.24
CA LEU A 384 1.25 -13.60 8.17
C LEU A 384 2.40 -13.79 9.17
N ASN A 385 2.48 -14.95 9.83
CA ASN A 385 3.55 -15.27 10.77
C ASN A 385 4.94 -15.17 10.12
N ARG A 386 5.09 -15.69 8.89
CA ARG A 386 6.34 -15.58 8.14
C ARG A 386 6.71 -14.12 7.90
N ARG A 387 5.76 -13.30 7.46
CA ARG A 387 6.00 -11.88 7.18
C ARG A 387 6.35 -11.09 8.45
N MET A 388 5.61 -11.31 9.54
CA MET A 388 5.94 -10.71 10.83
C MET A 388 7.31 -11.15 11.34
N GLY A 389 7.69 -12.41 11.12
CA GLY A 389 9.02 -12.92 11.46
C GLY A 389 10.17 -12.22 10.69
N LEU A 390 9.92 -11.74 9.46
CA LEU A 390 10.91 -10.96 8.71
C LEU A 390 11.14 -9.57 9.30
N LYS A 391 10.18 -9.03 10.05
CA LYS A 391 10.32 -7.74 10.75
C LYS A 391 11.15 -7.85 12.04
N GLY A 392 11.57 -9.06 12.40
CA GLY A 392 12.45 -9.33 13.52
C GLY A 392 11.71 -9.55 14.84
N ASP A 393 12.47 -9.42 15.93
CA ASP A 393 11.95 -9.67 17.28
C ASP A 393 10.92 -8.61 17.71
N VAL A 394 9.93 -9.03 18.49
CA VAL A 394 8.84 -8.16 19.00
C VAL A 394 9.42 -6.96 19.73
N SER A 395 10.53 -7.15 20.45
CA SER A 395 11.25 -6.09 21.17
C SER A 395 11.73 -4.94 20.25
N LYS A 396 11.95 -5.20 18.96
CA LYS A 396 12.44 -4.24 17.96
C LYS A 396 11.35 -3.57 17.13
N LEU A 397 10.11 -4.08 17.16
CA LEU A 397 8.99 -3.49 16.43
C LEU A 397 8.61 -2.12 17.03
N THR A 398 8.64 -1.06 16.24
CA THR A 398 8.30 0.31 16.68
C THR A 398 7.02 0.85 16.06
N ASP A 399 6.41 0.10 15.12
CA ASP A 399 5.15 0.46 14.50
C ASP A 399 3.97 -0.25 15.21
N TYR A 400 2.91 0.52 15.49
CA TYR A 400 1.74 0.00 16.18
C TYR A 400 1.04 -1.11 15.37
N TRP A 401 0.96 -0.97 14.03
CA TRP A 401 0.24 -1.92 13.20
C TRP A 401 0.95 -3.25 13.11
N ASP A 402 2.26 -3.26 13.24
CA ASP A 402 3.05 -4.49 13.33
C ASP A 402 2.73 -5.25 14.60
N LEU A 403 2.69 -4.56 15.74
CA LEU A 403 2.28 -5.18 17.00
C LEU A 403 0.81 -5.59 17.00
N ALA A 404 -0.10 -4.76 16.48
CA ALA A 404 -1.52 -5.09 16.37
C ALA A 404 -1.75 -6.33 15.51
N THR A 405 -1.09 -6.40 14.35
CA THR A 405 -1.11 -7.57 13.47
C THR A 405 -0.62 -8.82 14.21
N LEU A 406 0.53 -8.73 14.90
CA LEU A 406 1.07 -9.84 15.66
C LEU A 406 0.12 -10.28 16.78
N PHE A 407 -0.42 -9.33 17.54
CA PHE A 407 -1.40 -9.58 18.60
C PHE A 407 -2.63 -10.32 18.07
N GLU A 408 -3.20 -9.83 16.96
CA GLU A 408 -4.35 -10.45 16.31
C GLU A 408 -4.03 -11.87 15.81
N ILE A 409 -2.83 -12.10 15.25
CA ILE A 409 -2.38 -13.45 14.87
C ILE A 409 -2.25 -14.37 16.08
N ARG A 410 -1.67 -13.91 17.20
CA ARG A 410 -1.56 -14.73 18.43
C ARG A 410 -2.93 -15.06 19.00
N VAL A 411 -3.86 -14.11 18.98
CA VAL A 411 -5.25 -14.35 19.37
C VAL A 411 -5.91 -15.34 18.41
N LEU A 412 -5.71 -15.19 17.09
CA LEU A 412 -6.17 -16.16 16.10
C LEU A 412 -5.58 -17.56 16.38
N SER A 413 -4.30 -17.69 16.72
CA SER A 413 -3.69 -18.99 17.04
C SER A 413 -4.02 -19.54 18.43
N GLU A 414 -4.81 -18.82 19.24
CA GLU A 414 -5.08 -19.14 20.65
C GLU A 414 -3.80 -19.18 21.52
N GLU A 415 -2.75 -18.47 21.09
CA GLU A 415 -1.48 -18.34 21.80
C GLU A 415 -1.52 -17.16 22.79
N TYR A 416 -2.48 -17.21 23.73
CA TYR A 416 -2.80 -16.07 24.60
C TYR A 416 -1.64 -15.60 25.48
N PHE A 417 -0.74 -16.51 25.89
CA PHE A 417 0.44 -16.13 26.67
C PHE A 417 1.35 -15.19 25.87
N SER A 418 1.68 -15.55 24.62
CA SER A 418 2.46 -14.68 23.72
C SER A 418 1.69 -13.42 23.32
N ALA A 419 0.36 -13.48 23.27
CA ALA A 419 -0.46 -12.30 22.99
C ALA A 419 -0.33 -11.22 24.08
N VAL A 420 -0.17 -11.61 25.35
CA VAL A 420 0.02 -10.67 26.47
C VAL A 420 1.33 -9.89 26.31
N ASP A 421 2.43 -10.56 25.98
CA ASP A 421 3.73 -9.89 25.77
C ASP A 421 3.66 -8.80 24.69
N VAL A 422 2.91 -9.07 23.61
CA VAL A 422 2.69 -8.09 22.53
C VAL A 422 1.79 -6.95 23.00
N LEU A 423 0.74 -7.25 23.76
CA LEU A 423 -0.20 -6.27 24.29
C LEU A 423 0.47 -5.28 25.24
N ASP A 424 1.36 -5.73 26.11
CA ASP A 424 2.12 -4.86 27.03
C ASP A 424 2.96 -3.84 26.26
N LYS A 425 3.57 -4.27 25.16
CA LYS A 425 4.31 -3.37 24.28
C LYS A 425 3.38 -2.41 23.54
N MET A 426 2.25 -2.89 23.01
CA MET A 426 1.24 -2.03 22.37
C MET A 426 0.73 -0.94 23.32
N PHE A 427 0.48 -1.29 24.58
CA PHE A 427 0.03 -0.35 25.59
C PHE A 427 1.10 0.73 25.86
N SER A 428 2.36 0.32 25.95
CA SER A 428 3.50 1.22 26.19
C SER A 428 3.75 2.22 25.05
N MET A 429 3.17 2.03 23.87
CA MET A 429 3.28 2.96 22.74
C MET A 429 2.33 4.16 22.81
N GLU A 430 1.37 4.15 23.75
CA GLU A 430 0.33 5.18 23.86
C GLU A 430 -0.37 5.52 22.52
N PRO A 431 -0.86 4.50 21.78
CA PRO A 431 -1.45 4.72 20.46
C PRO A 431 -2.74 5.55 20.55
N PRO A 432 -3.07 6.34 19.53
CA PRO A 432 -4.32 7.08 19.50
C PRO A 432 -5.53 6.15 19.53
N ALA A 433 -6.62 6.61 20.13
CA ALA A 433 -7.82 5.79 20.40
C ALA A 433 -8.40 5.09 19.16
N TRP A 434 -8.28 5.69 17.97
CA TRP A 434 -8.79 5.11 16.72
C TRP A 434 -8.04 3.84 16.31
N GLN A 435 -6.73 3.76 16.58
CA GLN A 435 -5.91 2.57 16.32
C GLN A 435 -6.34 1.40 17.20
N LEU A 436 -6.45 1.65 18.51
CA LEU A 436 -6.95 0.68 19.49
C LEU A 436 -8.37 0.22 19.15
N SER A 437 -9.25 1.15 18.77
CA SER A 437 -10.62 0.81 18.39
C SER A 437 -10.67 -0.12 17.17
N SER A 438 -9.73 0.00 16.23
CA SER A 438 -9.67 -0.89 15.06
C SER A 438 -9.31 -2.32 15.47
N THR A 439 -8.22 -2.47 16.22
CA THR A 439 -7.76 -3.77 16.73
C THR A 439 -8.82 -4.44 17.60
N MET A 440 -9.40 -3.71 18.54
CA MET A 440 -10.43 -4.25 19.43
C MET A 440 -11.68 -4.73 18.68
N ARG A 441 -12.05 -4.11 17.56
CA ARG A 441 -13.16 -4.61 16.72
C ARG A 441 -12.86 -5.99 16.13
N ASN A 442 -11.63 -6.24 15.69
CA ASN A 442 -11.23 -7.57 15.19
C ASN A 442 -11.21 -8.60 16.31
N ILE A 443 -10.64 -8.26 17.47
CA ILE A 443 -10.61 -9.16 18.64
C ILE A 443 -12.03 -9.52 19.10
N ASN A 444 -12.93 -8.54 19.17
CA ASN A 444 -14.32 -8.77 19.55
C ASN A 444 -15.03 -9.72 18.56
N LEU A 445 -14.78 -9.58 17.26
CA LEU A 445 -15.27 -10.51 16.25
C LEU A 445 -14.76 -11.93 16.48
N ILE A 446 -13.45 -12.10 16.62
CA ILE A 446 -12.81 -13.41 16.84
C ILE A 446 -13.40 -14.07 18.10
N CYS A 447 -13.46 -13.34 19.21
CA CYS A 447 -13.98 -13.86 20.47
C CYS A 447 -15.46 -14.23 20.39
N HIS A 448 -16.29 -13.41 19.75
CA HIS A 448 -17.74 -13.65 19.62
C HIS A 448 -18.03 -14.94 18.83
N PHE A 449 -17.41 -15.12 17.66
CA PHE A 449 -17.67 -16.27 16.81
C PHE A 449 -17.04 -17.56 17.33
N ARG A 450 -15.92 -17.48 18.04
CA ARG A 450 -15.33 -18.65 18.73
C ARG A 450 -16.11 -19.14 19.94
N ARG A 451 -16.85 -18.27 20.63
CA ARG A 451 -17.70 -18.69 21.76
C ARG A 451 -18.93 -19.47 21.32
N ARG A 452 -19.35 -19.32 20.05
CA ARG A 452 -20.52 -19.99 19.47
C ARG A 452 -20.22 -21.36 18.86
N LEU A 453 -18.95 -21.75 18.71
CA LEU A 453 -18.58 -23.10 18.27
C LEU A 453 -18.87 -24.13 19.39
N PRO A 454 -19.53 -25.26 19.10
CA PRO A 454 -19.82 -26.29 20.09
C PRO A 454 -18.54 -26.81 20.77
N LEU A 455 -18.57 -26.97 22.09
CA LEU A 455 -17.46 -27.43 22.94
C LEU A 455 -16.81 -28.76 22.49
N ASN A 456 -17.50 -29.56 21.66
CA ASN A 456 -17.02 -30.86 21.19
C ASN A 456 -15.90 -30.79 20.12
N SER A 457 -15.61 -29.63 19.52
CA SER A 457 -14.48 -29.48 18.58
C SER A 457 -13.17 -29.07 19.27
N ARG A 458 -13.23 -28.57 20.51
CA ARG A 458 -12.04 -28.21 21.29
C ARG A 458 -11.51 -29.42 22.01
N THR A 459 -10.58 -30.15 21.40
CA THR A 459 -9.73 -31.08 22.14
C THR A 459 -8.91 -30.27 23.15
N ARG A 460 -9.40 -30.20 24.39
CA ARG A 460 -8.68 -29.62 25.53
C ARG A 460 -7.33 -30.35 25.69
N ARG A 461 -6.25 -29.77 25.16
CA ARG A 461 -4.90 -29.98 25.73
C ARG A 461 -4.78 -29.12 26.99
N SER A 462 -5.58 -29.43 27.99
CA SER A 462 -5.33 -28.98 29.35
C SER A 462 -4.14 -29.77 29.88
N ARG A 463 -2.91 -29.26 29.70
CA ARG A 463 -1.80 -29.62 30.58
C ARG A 463 -2.16 -29.04 31.95
N LYS A 464 -2.60 -29.91 32.86
CA LYS A 464 -2.62 -29.61 34.29
C LYS A 464 -1.19 -29.22 34.67
N VAL A 465 -0.96 -27.94 34.92
CA VAL A 465 0.21 -27.49 35.66
C VAL A 465 -0.04 -27.91 37.10
N ILE A 466 0.57 -29.02 37.49
CA ILE A 466 0.67 -29.42 38.89
C ILE A 466 1.80 -28.55 39.45
N PHE A 467 1.45 -27.59 40.31
CA PHE A 467 2.43 -26.96 41.19
C PHE A 467 2.92 -28.02 42.19
N LYS A 468 4.24 -28.25 42.20
CA LYS A 468 4.99 -28.80 43.33
C LYS A 468 6.22 -27.94 43.54
#